data_AF-A0A498DM38-F1
#
_entry.id   AF-A0A498DM38-F1
#
_cell.length_a   1.000
_cell.length_b   1.000
_cell.length_c   1.000
_cell.angle_alpha   90.00
_cell.angle_beta   90.00
_cell.angle_gamma   90.00
#
_symmetry.space_group_name_H-M   'P 1'
#
loop_
_entity.id
_entity.type
_entity.pdbx_description
1 polymer ?
#
loop_
_entity_poly.entity_id
_entity_poly.type
_entity_poly.pdbx_seq_one_letter_code
_entity_poly.pdbx_strand_id
1 'polypeptide(L)'
;MIACHECDALHHLQSLPEHAKAHCSCCDALLYEHVSSQAVHHNLALQFTALLLFVMANTFPFMSLKLAGRVETDHLLSGPLALFDTGMNDIGLLVLLTSIVFPLLTMLASLYLLVPASLGLRAPAMASVFRLVQHLMPWSLLGVFMLAVLIAIVKLLDLAEIEVGVAMMAYAALLPVSVLAMQGMNSGLFWPHQLHEGANIDAPRDGLGRALNRGRLHCHTCSLLVLRPKLKSSSHEEAHCPRCHDILHARKPNSIARTWALLIAATILLFPANILPIMTVTQLGQGEPSTILAGVEHLIKAGMWHLGLIVFFASIMVPVSKLLTLVFLLLSLHFKSLWRPYDRTRLFRMTEMIGSWSMVDIFVIGILTSLVSMDALASIEPGIAASYFAASVVLTMMAAQSFDPRLIWDGIDRDGIDRDGIERDGIERDGIDRDGIDRDGIERDGIDRDGIDRDGIDRDKIDEAKAQEREHLNEHEETSGEQLLMQQHGPRSEQSHG
;
A
#
# COMPACT_ATOMS: atom_id res chain seq x y z
N MET A 1 -15.39 -13.50 8.27
CA MET A 1 -15.41 -12.25 7.49
C MET A 1 -14.02 -11.65 7.47
N ILE A 2 -13.59 -11.09 6.35
CA ILE A 2 -12.34 -10.34 6.17
C ILE A 2 -12.67 -9.03 5.46
N ALA A 3 -11.92 -7.95 5.72
CA ALA A 3 -12.06 -6.70 4.97
C ALA A 3 -10.86 -6.50 4.06
N CYS A 4 -11.08 -5.95 2.88
CA CYS A 4 -10.00 -5.60 1.97
C CYS A 4 -9.16 -4.44 2.53
N HIS A 5 -7.83 -4.60 2.54
CA HIS A 5 -6.90 -3.58 3.02
C HIS A 5 -6.92 -2.28 2.18
N GLU A 6 -7.26 -2.35 0.89
CA GLU A 6 -7.21 -1.21 -0.03
C GLU A 6 -8.54 -0.50 -0.24
N CYS A 7 -9.65 -1.23 -0.33
CA CYS A 7 -10.97 -0.66 -0.59
C CYS A 7 -11.96 -0.84 0.57
N ASP A 8 -11.60 -1.51 1.66
CA ASP A 8 -12.46 -1.72 2.84
C ASP A 8 -13.71 -2.59 2.58
N ALA A 9 -13.84 -3.21 1.41
CA ALA A 9 -14.95 -4.13 1.09
C ALA A 9 -14.92 -5.37 1.99
N LEU A 10 -16.08 -5.77 2.52
CA LEU A 10 -16.20 -6.96 3.38
C LEU A 10 -16.41 -8.22 2.56
N HIS A 11 -15.65 -9.28 2.84
CA HIS A 11 -15.80 -10.58 2.20
C HIS A 11 -16.05 -11.68 3.23
N HIS A 12 -16.80 -12.70 2.83
CA HIS A 12 -16.91 -13.94 3.61
C HIS A 12 -15.63 -14.74 3.47
N LEU A 13 -15.13 -15.26 4.59
CA LEU A 13 -13.94 -16.08 4.61
C LEU A 13 -14.36 -17.50 4.20
N GLN A 14 -13.79 -18.02 3.13
CA GLN A 14 -14.01 -19.38 2.62
C GLN A 14 -12.71 -20.17 2.68
N SER A 15 -12.81 -21.49 2.85
CA SER A 15 -11.67 -22.39 2.76
C SER A 15 -11.14 -22.39 1.32
N LEU A 16 -9.86 -22.03 1.16
CA LEU A 16 -9.17 -22.05 -0.12
C LEU A 16 -8.55 -23.44 -0.37
N PRO A 17 -8.63 -23.98 -1.60
CA PRO A 17 -7.80 -25.12 -2.01
C PRO A 17 -6.31 -24.85 -1.79
N GLU A 18 -5.51 -25.91 -1.73
CA GLU A 18 -4.05 -25.77 -1.64
C GLU A 18 -3.52 -24.88 -2.79
N HIS A 19 -2.64 -23.94 -2.45
CA HIS A 19 -2.07 -22.93 -3.36
C HIS A 19 -3.03 -21.90 -3.97
N ALA A 20 -4.31 -21.89 -3.59
CA ALA A 20 -5.24 -20.86 -4.07
C ALA A 20 -5.09 -19.54 -3.30
N LYS A 21 -5.38 -18.44 -4.01
CA LYS A 21 -5.34 -17.05 -3.50
C LYS A 21 -6.72 -16.41 -3.63
N ALA A 22 -7.19 -15.74 -2.59
CA ALA A 22 -8.44 -14.99 -2.62
C ALA A 22 -8.16 -13.52 -3.00
N HIS A 23 -8.85 -13.03 -4.03
CA HIS A 23 -8.77 -11.64 -4.49
C HIS A 23 -10.05 -10.86 -4.16
N CYS A 24 -9.89 -9.57 -3.89
CA CYS A 24 -11.01 -8.67 -3.65
C CYS A 24 -11.80 -8.43 -4.94
N SER A 25 -13.11 -8.64 -4.89
CA SER A 25 -13.97 -8.47 -6.05
C SER A 25 -14.28 -7.01 -6.43
N CYS A 26 -13.79 -6.02 -5.66
CA CYS A 26 -13.93 -4.59 -5.94
C CYS A 26 -12.66 -3.97 -6.52
N CYS A 27 -11.50 -4.26 -5.93
CA CYS A 27 -10.22 -3.65 -6.33
C CYS A 27 -9.17 -4.66 -6.78
N ASP A 28 -9.45 -5.96 -6.76
CA ASP A 28 -8.52 -7.04 -7.11
C ASP A 28 -7.31 -7.21 -6.18
N ALA A 29 -7.31 -6.56 -5.00
CA ALA A 29 -6.27 -6.74 -3.99
C ALA A 29 -6.28 -8.18 -3.43
N LEU A 30 -5.09 -8.76 -3.19
CA LEU A 30 -4.95 -10.04 -2.51
C LEU A 30 -5.50 -9.93 -1.07
N LEU A 31 -6.46 -10.77 -0.70
CA LEU A 31 -7.09 -10.78 0.63
C LEU A 31 -6.36 -11.73 1.58
N TYR A 32 -6.25 -13.00 1.19
CA TYR A 32 -5.56 -14.03 1.94
C TYR A 32 -5.20 -15.20 1.01
N GLU A 33 -4.22 -15.98 1.42
CA GLU A 33 -3.78 -17.19 0.73
C GLU A 33 -3.76 -18.37 1.71
N HIS A 34 -3.80 -19.59 1.17
CA HIS A 34 -3.68 -20.79 1.99
C HIS A 34 -2.28 -20.87 2.64
N VAL A 35 -2.23 -20.91 3.98
CA VAL A 35 -0.98 -21.06 4.75
C VAL A 35 -0.79 -22.53 5.13
N SER A 36 0.18 -23.20 4.53
CA SER A 36 0.50 -24.60 4.87
C SER A 36 1.22 -24.70 6.23
N SER A 37 1.13 -25.86 6.88
CA SER A 37 1.87 -26.13 8.13
C SER A 37 3.39 -26.07 7.97
N GLN A 38 3.90 -26.33 6.77
CA GLN A 38 5.33 -26.24 6.42
C GLN A 38 5.78 -24.80 6.08
N ALA A 39 4.85 -23.85 5.91
CA ALA A 39 5.16 -22.48 5.51
C ALA A 39 6.12 -21.80 6.49
N VAL A 40 5.99 -22.06 7.80
CA VAL A 40 6.89 -21.50 8.82
C VAL A 40 8.33 -21.98 8.61
N HIS A 41 8.54 -23.29 8.43
CA HIS A 41 9.88 -23.85 8.22
C HIS A 41 10.49 -23.43 6.89
N HIS A 42 9.68 -23.35 5.82
CA HIS A 42 10.15 -22.88 4.51
C HIS A 42 10.59 -21.41 4.58
N ASN A 43 9.77 -20.53 5.17
CA ASN A 43 10.13 -19.13 5.35
C ASN A 43 11.34 -18.95 6.28
N LEU A 44 11.46 -19.75 7.34
CA LEU A 44 12.64 -19.74 8.21
C LEU A 44 13.91 -20.07 7.43
N ALA A 45 13.88 -21.12 6.60
CA ALA A 45 15.00 -21.50 5.76
C ALA A 45 15.38 -20.39 4.77
N LEU A 46 14.39 -19.80 4.08
CA LEU A 46 14.62 -18.69 3.15
C LEU A 46 15.23 -17.46 3.84
N GLN A 47 14.74 -17.08 5.03
CA GLN A 47 15.28 -15.94 5.79
C GLN A 47 16.72 -16.21 6.27
N PHE A 48 17.03 -17.45 6.67
CA PHE A 48 18.38 -17.84 7.05
C PHE A 48 19.33 -17.82 5.83
N THR A 49 18.89 -18.35 4.69
CA THR A 49 19.65 -18.29 3.43
C THR A 49 19.87 -16.83 2.99
N ALA A 50 18.83 -15.98 3.08
CA ALA A 50 18.95 -14.55 2.78
C ALA A 50 19.99 -13.88 3.69
N LEU A 51 19.96 -14.16 5.00
CA LEU A 51 20.93 -13.60 5.94
C LEU A 51 22.37 -14.04 5.59
N LEU A 52 22.58 -15.33 5.27
CA LEU A 52 23.90 -15.84 4.89
C LEU A 52 24.41 -15.17 3.60
N LEU A 53 23.57 -15.09 2.57
CA LEU A 53 23.88 -14.41 1.31
C LEU A 53 24.19 -12.93 1.53
N PHE A 54 23.43 -12.26 2.40
CA PHE A 54 23.66 -10.87 2.78
C PHE A 54 25.00 -10.67 3.49
N VAL A 55 25.36 -11.55 4.42
CA VAL A 55 26.68 -11.50 5.10
C VAL A 55 27.82 -11.71 4.09
N MET A 56 27.69 -12.69 3.19
CA MET A 56 28.68 -12.91 2.13
C MET A 56 28.80 -11.68 1.22
N ALA A 57 27.67 -11.12 0.77
CA ALA A 57 27.66 -9.95 -0.10
C ALA A 57 28.33 -8.72 0.54
N ASN A 58 28.21 -8.53 1.86
CA ASN A 58 28.85 -7.41 2.55
C ASN A 58 30.32 -7.66 2.93
N THR A 59 30.75 -8.93 3.03
CA THR A 59 32.11 -9.28 3.48
C THR A 59 33.08 -9.42 2.31
N PHE A 60 32.65 -9.97 1.18
CA PHE A 60 33.52 -10.17 0.01
C PHE A 60 33.62 -8.90 -0.85
N PRO A 61 34.70 -8.77 -1.65
CA PRO A 61 34.81 -7.71 -2.64
C PRO A 61 33.66 -7.79 -3.66
N PHE A 62 33.05 -6.65 -3.92
CA PHE A 62 32.00 -6.43 -4.89
C PHE A 62 32.57 -6.39 -6.32
N MET A 63 33.60 -5.58 -6.52
CA MET A 63 34.34 -5.46 -7.77
C MET A 63 35.80 -5.14 -7.48
N SER A 64 36.69 -5.50 -8.41
CA SER A 64 38.08 -5.06 -8.37
C SER A 64 38.45 -4.33 -9.64
N LEU A 65 39.09 -3.18 -9.47
CA LEU A 65 39.60 -2.35 -10.56
C LEU A 65 41.08 -2.64 -10.73
N LYS A 66 41.50 -2.98 -11.96
CA LYS A 66 42.91 -3.10 -12.31
C LYS A 66 43.33 -1.89 -13.13
N LEU A 67 44.03 -0.95 -12.48
CA LEU A 67 44.58 0.24 -13.14
C LEU A 67 46.07 0.35 -12.83
N ALA A 68 46.88 0.55 -13.87
CA ALA A 68 48.33 0.77 -13.74
C ALA A 68 49.09 -0.28 -12.88
N GLY A 69 48.61 -1.54 -12.87
CA GLY A 69 49.24 -2.64 -12.13
C GLY A 69 48.87 -2.72 -10.63
N ARG A 70 48.00 -1.84 -10.12
CA ARG A 70 47.37 -1.98 -8.79
C ARG A 70 46.01 -2.66 -8.93
N VAL A 71 45.71 -3.57 -8.00
CA VAL A 71 44.40 -4.19 -7.87
C VAL A 71 43.76 -3.60 -6.62
N GLU A 72 42.76 -2.74 -6.82
CA GLU A 72 41.97 -2.21 -5.71
C GLU A 72 40.64 -2.96 -5.63
N THR A 73 40.22 -3.29 -4.41
CA THR A 73 38.99 -4.06 -4.15
C THR A 73 37.95 -3.19 -3.47
N ASP A 74 36.75 -3.13 -4.03
CA ASP A 74 35.66 -2.34 -3.47
C ASP A 74 34.62 -3.23 -2.76
N HIS A 75 34.09 -2.78 -1.63
CA HIS A 75 33.05 -3.45 -0.85
C HIS A 75 31.75 -2.63 -0.88
N LEU A 76 30.61 -3.27 -0.58
CA LEU A 76 29.32 -2.58 -0.49
C LEU A 76 29.32 -1.38 0.47
N LEU A 77 30.09 -1.48 1.56
CA LEU A 77 30.17 -0.46 2.59
C LEU A 77 31.03 0.74 2.18
N SER A 78 31.93 0.60 1.20
CA SER A 78 32.81 1.69 0.77
C SER A 78 32.02 2.86 0.19
N GLY A 79 30.92 2.59 -0.53
CA GLY A 79 30.04 3.63 -1.11
C GLY A 79 29.57 4.67 -0.09
N PRO A 80 28.84 4.26 0.96
CA PRO A 80 28.48 5.15 2.07
C PRO A 80 29.67 5.83 2.73
N LEU A 81 30.79 5.12 2.94
CA LEU A 81 31.98 5.68 3.60
C LEU A 81 32.62 6.79 2.77
N ALA A 82 32.75 6.61 1.46
CA ALA A 82 33.24 7.63 0.54
C ALA A 82 32.35 8.89 0.51
N LEU A 83 31.04 8.72 0.68
CA LEU A 83 30.12 9.85 0.81
C LEU A 83 30.30 10.62 2.13
N PHE A 84 30.65 9.94 3.22
CA PHE A 84 31.02 10.60 4.48
C PHE A 84 32.34 11.36 4.35
N ASP A 85 33.33 10.78 3.67
CA ASP A 85 34.65 11.40 3.48
C ASP A 85 34.58 12.65 2.59
N THR A 86 33.66 12.67 1.62
CA THR A 86 33.38 13.84 0.76
C THR A 86 32.48 14.89 1.44
N GLY A 87 32.06 14.67 2.69
CA GLY A 87 31.26 15.62 3.48
C GLY A 87 29.75 15.57 3.24
N MET A 88 29.26 14.63 2.43
CA MET A 88 27.83 14.44 2.15
C MET A 88 27.19 13.43 3.12
N ASN A 89 27.21 13.79 4.41
CA ASN A 89 26.80 12.91 5.49
C ASN A 89 25.33 12.47 5.41
N ASP A 90 24.46 13.32 4.89
CA ASP A 90 23.03 13.04 4.71
C ASP A 90 22.81 11.90 3.69
N ILE A 91 23.50 11.96 2.55
CA ILE A 91 23.40 10.92 1.51
C ILE A 91 24.09 9.64 1.96
N GLY A 92 25.30 9.74 2.54
CA GLY A 92 26.03 8.59 3.08
C GLY A 92 25.19 7.82 4.10
N LEU A 93 24.54 8.53 5.03
CA LEU A 93 23.63 7.94 6.01
C LEU A 93 22.42 7.29 5.34
N LEU A 94 21.79 7.97 4.38
CA LEU A 94 20.62 7.45 3.67
C LEU A 94 20.95 6.15 2.91
N VAL A 95 22.07 6.11 2.19
CA VAL A 95 22.54 4.92 1.47
C VAL A 95 22.84 3.80 2.47
N LEU A 96 23.60 4.07 3.53
CA LEU A 96 23.94 3.09 4.57
C LEU A 96 22.67 2.48 5.20
N LEU A 97 21.71 3.32 5.56
CA LEU A 97 20.48 2.88 6.20
C LEU A 97 19.65 1.98 5.26
N THR A 98 19.52 2.35 3.99
CA THR A 98 18.62 1.67 3.05
C THR A 98 19.21 0.45 2.36
N SER A 99 20.54 0.37 2.18
CA SER A 99 21.20 -0.78 1.55
C SER A 99 21.76 -1.80 2.54
N ILE A 100 22.06 -1.40 3.79
CA ILE A 100 22.67 -2.29 4.79
C ILE A 100 21.78 -2.42 6.03
N VAL A 101 21.49 -1.32 6.74
CA VAL A 101 20.88 -1.38 8.07
C VAL A 101 19.43 -1.87 8.04
N PHE A 102 18.56 -1.31 7.20
CA PHE A 102 17.16 -1.72 7.10
C PHE A 102 16.99 -3.14 6.57
N PRO A 103 17.68 -3.58 5.50
CA PRO A 103 17.65 -4.98 5.09
C PRO A 103 18.08 -5.93 6.21
N LEU A 104 19.19 -5.64 6.89
CA LEU A 104 19.66 -6.48 8.01
C LEU A 104 18.64 -6.53 9.15
N LEU A 105 18.11 -5.38 9.57
CA LEU A 105 17.09 -5.29 10.62
C LEU A 105 15.82 -6.06 10.22
N THR A 106 15.37 -5.99 8.97
CA THR A 106 14.20 -6.76 8.49
C THR A 106 14.45 -8.26 8.54
N MET A 107 15.63 -8.73 8.12
CA MET A 107 15.99 -10.16 8.17
C MET A 107 16.09 -10.67 9.61
N LEU A 108 16.76 -9.91 10.50
CA LEU A 108 16.90 -10.27 11.91
C LEU A 108 15.55 -10.28 12.65
N ALA A 109 14.72 -9.25 12.43
CA ALA A 109 13.39 -9.17 13.01
C ALA A 109 12.48 -10.30 12.48
N SER A 110 12.59 -10.65 11.20
CA SER A 110 11.88 -11.79 10.60
C SER A 110 12.29 -13.12 11.23
N LEU A 111 13.59 -13.36 11.40
CA LEU A 111 14.11 -14.55 12.08
C LEU A 111 13.68 -14.62 13.54
N TYR A 112 13.70 -13.50 14.26
CA TYR A 112 13.21 -13.41 15.64
C TYR A 112 11.74 -13.85 15.78
N LEU A 113 10.90 -13.56 14.78
CA LEU A 113 9.51 -14.00 14.75
C LEU A 113 9.37 -15.48 14.36
N LEU A 114 10.14 -15.93 13.37
CA LEU A 114 10.02 -17.27 12.80
C LEU A 114 10.66 -18.37 13.66
N VAL A 115 11.75 -18.10 14.37
CA VAL A 115 12.43 -19.12 15.20
C VAL A 115 11.51 -19.64 16.31
N PRO A 116 10.88 -18.80 17.15
CA PRO A 116 9.91 -19.28 18.15
C PRO A 116 8.68 -19.92 17.49
N ALA A 117 8.19 -19.35 16.38
CA ALA A 117 7.04 -19.91 15.66
C ALA A 117 7.33 -21.34 15.14
N SER A 118 8.56 -21.61 14.69
CA SER A 118 8.99 -22.95 14.25
C SER A 118 9.07 -23.96 15.40
N LEU A 119 9.18 -23.49 16.63
CA LEU A 119 9.17 -24.29 17.86
C LEU A 119 7.75 -24.40 18.48
N GLY A 120 6.72 -23.85 17.83
CA GLY A 120 5.37 -23.77 18.39
C GLY A 120 5.22 -22.77 19.55
N LEU A 121 6.22 -21.92 19.76
CA LEU A 121 6.23 -20.90 20.82
C LEU A 121 5.79 -19.54 20.28
N ARG A 122 5.17 -18.73 21.15
CA ARG A 122 4.87 -17.32 20.82
C ARG A 122 6.04 -16.44 21.23
N ALA A 123 6.61 -15.71 20.28
CA ALA A 123 7.69 -14.76 20.55
C ALA A 123 7.20 -13.63 21.49
N PRO A 124 8.03 -13.16 22.44
CA PRO A 124 7.72 -11.95 23.19
C PRO A 124 7.66 -10.76 22.22
N ALA A 125 6.79 -9.79 22.50
CA ALA A 125 6.62 -8.58 21.68
C ALA A 125 6.34 -8.83 20.17
N MET A 126 5.78 -9.99 19.81
CA MET A 126 5.48 -10.39 18.43
C MET A 126 4.80 -9.30 17.58
N ALA A 127 3.77 -8.64 18.14
CA ALA A 127 3.06 -7.56 17.46
C ALA A 127 3.95 -6.36 17.15
N SER A 128 4.79 -5.94 18.09
CA SER A 128 5.70 -4.80 17.92
C SER A 128 6.78 -5.10 16.88
N VAL A 129 7.37 -6.30 16.91
CA VAL A 129 8.40 -6.69 15.95
C VAL A 129 7.80 -6.87 14.54
N PHE A 130 6.61 -7.44 14.42
CA PHE A 130 5.93 -7.54 13.12
C PHE A 130 5.60 -6.16 12.53
N ARG A 131 5.17 -5.20 13.36
CA ARG A 131 5.01 -3.80 12.93
C ARG A 131 6.32 -3.18 12.47
N LEU A 132 7.42 -3.46 13.17
CA LEU A 132 8.74 -2.99 12.77
C LEU A 132 9.13 -3.53 11.38
N VAL A 133 8.92 -4.84 11.13
CA VAL A 133 9.14 -5.44 9.81
C VAL A 133 8.30 -4.77 8.74
N GLN A 134 7.00 -4.58 8.98
CA GLN A 134 6.10 -3.90 8.04
C GLN A 134 6.53 -2.45 7.74
N HIS A 135 7.06 -1.75 8.74
CA HIS A 135 7.52 -0.36 8.57
C HIS A 135 8.85 -0.27 7.82
N LEU A 136 9.78 -1.20 8.07
CA LEU A 136 11.11 -1.21 7.45
C LEU A 136 11.12 -1.80 6.04
N MET A 137 10.19 -2.70 5.71
CA MET A 137 10.15 -3.41 4.42
C MET A 137 10.19 -2.46 3.20
N PRO A 138 9.41 -1.36 3.13
CA PRO A 138 9.49 -0.43 2.00
C PRO A 138 10.85 0.25 1.84
N TRP A 139 11.64 0.35 2.92
CA TRP A 139 12.95 1.01 2.95
C TRP A 139 14.11 0.06 2.68
N SER A 140 13.85 -1.24 2.52
CA SER A 140 14.85 -2.23 2.14
C SER A 140 15.06 -2.19 0.63
N LEU A 141 16.04 -1.40 0.17
CA LEU A 141 16.22 -1.05 -1.25
C LEU A 141 17.25 -1.93 -1.96
N LEU A 142 17.34 -3.21 -1.59
CA LEU A 142 18.36 -4.13 -2.11
C LEU A 142 18.35 -4.21 -3.65
N GLY A 143 17.16 -4.35 -4.25
CA GLY A 143 17.02 -4.42 -5.71
C GLY A 143 17.46 -3.13 -6.43
N VAL A 144 17.15 -1.99 -5.84
CA VAL A 144 17.49 -0.66 -6.37
C VAL A 144 18.99 -0.45 -6.33
N PHE A 145 19.63 -0.85 -5.23
CA PHE A 145 21.07 -0.80 -5.07
C PHE A 145 21.79 -1.64 -6.15
N MET A 146 21.34 -2.88 -6.42
CA MET A 146 21.95 -3.70 -7.47
C MET A 146 21.81 -3.12 -8.87
N LEU A 147 20.67 -2.50 -9.14
CA LEU A 147 20.47 -1.81 -10.41
C LEU A 147 21.45 -0.63 -10.55
N ALA A 148 21.65 0.14 -9.48
CA ALA A 148 22.60 1.25 -9.46
C ALA A 148 24.04 0.78 -9.68
N VAL A 149 24.45 -0.32 -9.05
CA VAL A 149 25.72 -0.98 -9.34
C VAL A 149 25.84 -1.33 -10.81
N LEU A 150 24.84 -2.00 -11.39
CA LEU A 150 24.91 -2.45 -12.78
C LEU A 150 25.08 -1.26 -13.73
N ILE A 151 24.36 -0.16 -13.47
CA ILE A 151 24.51 1.11 -14.20
C ILE A 151 25.92 1.69 -14.01
N ALA A 152 26.45 1.68 -12.80
CA ALA A 152 27.81 2.16 -12.50
C ALA A 152 28.88 1.34 -13.24
N ILE A 153 28.76 0.01 -13.25
CA ILE A 153 29.66 -0.87 -14.01
C ILE A 153 29.61 -0.52 -15.50
N VAL A 154 28.41 -0.45 -16.10
CA VAL A 154 28.27 -0.11 -17.52
C VAL A 154 28.90 1.24 -17.85
N LYS A 155 28.75 2.23 -16.96
CA LYS A 155 29.35 3.56 -17.12
C LYS A 155 30.88 3.56 -17.03
N LEU A 156 31.47 2.59 -16.32
CA LEU A 156 32.91 2.49 -16.08
C LEU A 156 33.63 1.51 -17.01
N LEU A 157 32.92 0.60 -17.69
CA LEU A 157 33.51 -0.34 -18.66
C LEU A 157 34.24 0.37 -19.81
N ASP A 158 33.85 1.61 -20.12
CA ASP A 158 34.52 2.42 -21.14
C ASP A 158 35.86 2.99 -20.68
N LEU A 159 36.14 2.95 -19.36
CA LEU A 159 37.31 3.57 -18.74
C LEU A 159 38.32 2.54 -18.20
N ALA A 160 37.89 1.35 -17.78
CA ALA A 160 38.75 0.37 -17.12
C ALA A 160 38.28 -1.08 -17.27
N GLU A 161 39.21 -2.02 -17.10
CA GLU A 161 38.90 -3.44 -16.94
C GLU A 161 38.32 -3.71 -15.55
N ILE A 162 37.07 -4.19 -15.50
CA ILE A 162 36.34 -4.48 -14.27
C ILE A 162 36.22 -5.99 -14.08
N GLU A 163 36.74 -6.48 -12.96
CA GLU A 163 36.54 -7.86 -12.54
C GLU A 163 35.42 -7.93 -11.49
N VAL A 164 34.42 -8.77 -11.79
CA VAL A 164 33.26 -8.99 -10.92
C VAL A 164 33.66 -9.87 -9.73
N GLY A 165 33.37 -9.40 -8.51
CA GLY A 165 33.67 -10.12 -7.29
C GLY A 165 32.57 -11.10 -6.84
N VAL A 166 32.90 -11.96 -5.88
CA VAL A 166 31.98 -12.97 -5.30
C VAL A 166 30.75 -12.33 -4.67
N ALA A 167 30.90 -11.13 -4.08
CA ALA A 167 29.78 -10.44 -3.47
C ALA A 167 28.67 -10.10 -4.47
N MET A 168 29.00 -9.81 -5.73
CA MET A 168 27.98 -9.52 -6.74
C MET A 168 27.11 -10.74 -7.04
N MET A 169 27.70 -11.94 -7.09
CA MET A 169 26.96 -13.20 -7.24
C MET A 169 26.10 -13.50 -6.01
N ALA A 170 26.67 -13.32 -4.81
CA ALA A 170 25.93 -13.51 -3.56
C ALA A 170 24.74 -12.55 -3.46
N TYR A 171 24.91 -11.30 -3.87
CA TYR A 171 23.83 -10.30 -3.90
C TYR A 171 22.80 -10.62 -4.99
N ALA A 172 23.22 -11.03 -6.17
CA ALA A 172 22.30 -11.44 -7.24
C ALA A 172 21.42 -12.62 -6.80
N ALA A 173 21.96 -13.57 -6.04
CA ALA A 173 21.19 -14.66 -5.43
C ALA A 173 20.33 -14.17 -4.24
N LEU A 174 20.80 -13.20 -3.46
CA LEU A 174 20.07 -12.61 -2.35
C LEU A 174 18.75 -11.98 -2.80
N LEU A 175 18.72 -11.31 -3.95
CA LEU A 175 17.53 -10.61 -4.44
C LEU A 175 16.27 -11.50 -4.52
N PRO A 176 16.24 -12.56 -5.33
CA PRO A 176 15.06 -13.42 -5.42
C PRO A 176 14.76 -14.13 -4.09
N VAL A 177 15.79 -14.56 -3.35
CA VAL A 177 15.60 -15.23 -2.04
C VAL A 177 14.95 -14.29 -1.04
N SER A 178 15.38 -13.02 -0.97
CA SER A 178 14.80 -12.02 -0.07
C SER A 178 13.35 -11.69 -0.44
N VAL A 179 13.02 -11.60 -1.73
CA VAL A 179 11.64 -11.38 -2.20
C VAL A 179 10.75 -12.56 -1.80
N LEU A 180 11.20 -13.80 -2.03
CA LEU A 180 10.46 -15.01 -1.63
C LEU A 180 10.29 -15.10 -0.11
N ALA A 181 11.34 -14.76 0.65
CA ALA A 181 11.31 -14.75 2.11
C ALA A 181 10.32 -13.71 2.68
N MET A 182 10.11 -12.60 1.98
CA MET A 182 9.13 -11.57 2.38
C MET A 182 7.71 -11.88 1.93
N GLN A 183 7.52 -12.57 0.79
CA GLN A 183 6.19 -12.96 0.34
C GLN A 183 5.47 -13.90 1.32
N GLY A 184 6.20 -14.79 2.00
CA GLY A 184 5.61 -15.65 3.02
C GLY A 184 5.47 -14.99 4.40
N MET A 185 5.91 -13.74 4.57
CA MET A 185 5.78 -12.98 5.81
C MET A 185 4.37 -12.36 5.94
N ASN A 186 3.35 -13.21 5.96
CA ASN A 186 1.95 -12.82 6.08
C ASN A 186 1.47 -12.82 7.53
N SER A 187 0.54 -11.91 7.87
CA SER A 187 -0.05 -11.85 9.21
C SER A 187 -0.70 -13.19 9.60
N GLY A 188 -1.26 -13.91 8.62
CA GLY A 188 -1.86 -15.23 8.79
C GLY A 188 -0.90 -16.32 9.32
N LEU A 189 0.42 -16.16 9.16
CA LEU A 189 1.42 -17.11 9.68
C LEU A 189 1.47 -17.12 11.21
N PHE A 190 1.35 -15.92 11.79
CA PHE A 190 1.43 -15.68 13.24
C PHE A 190 0.06 -15.66 13.90
N TRP A 191 -0.92 -15.23 13.11
CA TRP A 191 -2.27 -14.93 13.52
C TRP A 191 -3.25 -15.59 12.56
N PRO A 192 -3.31 -16.93 12.53
CA PRO A 192 -4.19 -17.67 11.62
C PRO A 192 -5.63 -17.20 11.77
N HIS A 193 -6.32 -17.10 10.64
CA HIS A 193 -7.74 -16.78 10.63
C HIS A 193 -8.50 -17.96 11.22
N GLN A 194 -9.16 -17.75 12.36
CA GLN A 194 -10.04 -18.76 12.94
C GLN A 194 -11.34 -18.76 12.14
N LEU A 195 -11.57 -19.83 11.37
CA LEU A 195 -12.88 -20.13 10.79
C LEU A 195 -13.79 -20.52 11.95
N HIS A 196 -14.61 -19.60 12.43
CA HIS A 196 -15.70 -19.96 13.34
C HIS A 196 -16.85 -20.53 12.50
N GLU A 197 -16.98 -21.85 12.49
CA GLU A 197 -18.24 -22.49 12.13
C GLU A 197 -19.27 -22.15 13.21
N GLY A 198 -20.33 -21.42 12.85
CA GLY A 198 -21.49 -21.23 13.74
C GLY A 198 -21.69 -19.83 14.33
N ALA A 199 -20.97 -18.79 13.91
CA ALA A 199 -21.44 -17.43 14.16
C ALA A 199 -22.58 -17.12 13.19
N ASN A 200 -23.82 -17.47 13.58
CA ASN A 200 -25.04 -16.99 12.96
C ASN A 200 -25.09 -15.46 13.16
N ILE A 201 -24.41 -14.75 12.27
CA ILE A 201 -24.58 -13.33 12.11
C ILE A 201 -25.65 -13.24 11.05
N ASP A 202 -26.82 -12.73 11.43
CA ASP A 202 -27.83 -12.20 10.52
C ASP A 202 -27.20 -11.12 9.64
N ALA A 203 -26.42 -11.55 8.66
CA ALA A 203 -25.92 -10.75 7.57
C ALA A 203 -26.95 -10.92 6.45
N PRO A 204 -27.67 -9.86 6.06
CA PRO A 204 -28.55 -9.92 4.90
C PRO A 204 -27.77 -10.48 3.71
N ARG A 205 -28.43 -11.31 2.91
CA ARG A 205 -27.88 -11.92 1.68
C ARG A 205 -27.58 -10.89 0.58
N ASP A 206 -27.86 -9.62 0.85
CA ASP A 206 -27.86 -8.54 -0.12
C ASP A 206 -26.62 -7.67 0.12
N GLY A 207 -25.71 -7.64 -0.85
CA GLY A 207 -24.79 -6.52 -1.02
C GLY A 207 -23.56 -6.47 -0.10
N LEU A 208 -22.41 -6.63 -0.73
CA LEU A 208 -21.07 -6.62 -0.17
C LEU A 208 -20.59 -5.19 0.23
N GLY A 209 -21.20 -4.55 1.24
CA GLY A 209 -20.80 -3.22 1.74
C GLY A 209 -19.45 -3.14 2.47
N ARG A 210 -18.91 -1.93 2.66
CA ARG A 210 -17.62 -1.69 3.35
C ARG A 210 -17.68 -1.92 4.86
N ALA A 211 -16.53 -2.27 5.44
CA ALA A 211 -16.39 -2.56 6.86
C ALA A 211 -16.79 -1.39 7.75
N LEU A 212 -16.36 -0.18 7.38
CA LEU A 212 -16.67 1.03 8.12
C LEU A 212 -18.19 1.29 8.24
N ASN A 213 -18.94 1.07 7.15
CA ASN A 213 -20.39 1.28 7.12
C ASN A 213 -21.16 0.26 7.96
N ARG A 214 -20.61 -0.95 8.12
CA ARG A 214 -21.12 -1.95 9.06
C ARG A 214 -20.59 -1.79 10.48
N GLY A 215 -20.00 -0.65 10.81
CA GLY A 215 -19.47 -0.37 12.15
C GLY A 215 -18.33 -1.30 12.54
N ARG A 216 -17.50 -1.72 11.58
CA ARG A 216 -16.34 -2.60 11.80
C ARG A 216 -15.05 -1.91 11.39
N LEU A 217 -13.99 -2.18 12.13
CA LEU A 217 -12.63 -1.69 11.90
C LEU A 217 -11.73 -2.86 11.55
N HIS A 218 -10.88 -2.66 10.56
CA HIS A 218 -9.89 -3.63 10.12
C HIS A 218 -8.53 -3.30 10.74
N CYS A 219 -7.94 -4.23 11.50
CA CYS A 219 -6.59 -4.05 12.05
C CYS A 219 -5.51 -4.25 10.97
N HIS A 220 -4.68 -3.24 10.73
CA HIS A 220 -3.61 -3.30 9.71
C HIS A 220 -2.49 -4.29 10.05
N THR A 221 -2.22 -4.55 11.34
CA THR A 221 -1.16 -5.48 11.76
C THR A 221 -1.59 -6.95 11.67
N CYS A 222 -2.66 -7.34 12.37
CA CYS A 222 -3.04 -8.76 12.54
C CYS A 222 -4.25 -9.19 11.69
N SER A 223 -4.74 -8.30 10.81
CA SER A 223 -5.91 -8.51 9.94
C SER A 223 -7.20 -8.91 10.67
N LEU A 224 -7.29 -8.64 11.98
CA LEU A 224 -8.50 -8.90 12.78
C LEU A 224 -9.54 -7.82 12.48
N LEU A 225 -10.77 -8.27 12.20
CA LEU A 225 -11.95 -7.42 12.07
C LEU A 225 -12.56 -7.22 13.47
N VAL A 226 -12.61 -5.97 13.93
CA VAL A 226 -13.09 -5.60 15.27
C VAL A 226 -14.36 -4.75 15.14
N LEU A 227 -15.35 -4.95 16.00
CA LEU A 227 -16.50 -4.05 16.08
C LEU A 227 -16.05 -2.67 16.55
N ARG A 228 -16.45 -1.62 15.83
CA ARG A 228 -16.13 -0.24 16.18
C ARG A 228 -16.70 0.04 17.57
N PRO A 229 -15.85 0.40 18.56
CA PRO A 229 -16.36 0.76 19.87
C PRO A 229 -17.27 1.99 19.72
N LYS A 230 -18.43 1.98 20.38
CA LYS A 230 -19.25 3.19 20.53
C LYS A 230 -18.55 4.10 21.54
N LEU A 231 -17.54 4.86 21.09
CA LEU A 231 -16.88 5.84 21.95
C LEU A 231 -17.88 6.91 22.38
N LYS A 232 -18.04 7.10 23.70
CA LYS A 232 -18.71 8.28 24.25
C LYS A 232 -17.84 9.49 23.92
N SER A 233 -18.46 10.55 23.41
CA SER A 233 -17.83 11.67 22.70
C SER A 233 -16.90 12.58 23.51
N SER A 234 -16.35 12.14 24.64
CA SER A 234 -15.63 13.01 25.59
C SER A 234 -14.26 12.50 26.04
N SER A 235 -13.83 11.30 25.62
CA SER A 235 -12.46 10.81 25.87
C SER A 235 -11.79 10.49 24.53
N HIS A 236 -10.58 11.02 24.33
CA HIS A 236 -9.65 10.59 23.28
C HIS A 236 -9.12 9.17 23.55
N GLU A 237 -10.02 8.22 23.84
CA GLU A 237 -9.61 6.82 24.02
C GLU A 237 -9.35 6.21 22.64
N GLU A 238 -8.09 5.93 22.36
CA GLU A 238 -7.71 5.23 21.15
C GLU A 238 -8.24 3.79 21.22
N ALA A 239 -8.92 3.34 20.16
CA ALA A 239 -9.42 1.98 20.11
C ALA A 239 -8.23 1.03 19.89
N HIS A 240 -7.97 0.09 20.81
CA HIS A 240 -6.88 -0.88 20.65
C HIS A 240 -7.37 -2.22 20.13
N CYS A 241 -6.55 -2.88 19.31
CA CYS A 241 -6.81 -4.24 18.83
C CYS A 241 -6.70 -5.24 20.00
N PRO A 242 -7.71 -6.09 20.26
CA PRO A 242 -7.64 -7.06 21.35
C PRO A 242 -6.61 -8.18 21.13
N ARG A 243 -6.11 -8.33 19.88
CA ARG A 243 -5.18 -9.40 19.49
C ARG A 243 -3.71 -8.96 19.49
N CYS A 244 -3.43 -7.79 18.91
CA CYS A 244 -2.07 -7.28 18.73
C CYS A 244 -1.80 -5.96 19.46
N HIS A 245 -2.81 -5.41 20.16
CA HIS A 245 -2.78 -4.15 20.91
C HIS A 245 -2.45 -2.91 20.05
N ASP A 246 -2.49 -3.03 18.72
CA ASP A 246 -2.27 -1.92 17.81
C ASP A 246 -3.43 -0.92 17.83
N ILE A 247 -3.14 0.34 17.52
CA ILE A 247 -4.13 1.43 17.51
C ILE A 247 -5.00 1.30 16.26
N LEU A 248 -6.28 1.02 16.48
CA LEU A 248 -7.30 0.91 15.45
C LEU A 248 -7.80 2.31 15.07
N HIS A 249 -7.77 2.58 13.78
CA HIS A 249 -8.30 3.79 13.18
C HIS A 249 -9.20 3.43 11.99
N ALA A 250 -10.27 4.19 11.78
CA ALA A 250 -11.17 3.99 10.64
C ALA A 250 -10.46 4.27 9.30
N ARG A 251 -9.71 5.37 9.25
CA ARG A 251 -8.83 5.78 8.16
C ARG A 251 -7.56 6.34 8.76
N LYS A 252 -6.45 6.35 8.02
CA LYS A 252 -5.18 6.90 8.53
C LYS A 252 -5.40 8.35 9.02
N PRO A 253 -4.98 8.70 10.24
CA PRO A 253 -5.25 10.02 10.82
C PRO A 253 -4.58 11.11 10.00
N ASN A 254 -5.36 12.15 9.65
CA ASN A 254 -4.91 13.29 8.85
C ASN A 254 -4.20 12.90 7.53
N SER A 255 -4.58 11.77 6.91
CA SER A 255 -3.94 11.26 5.68
C SER A 255 -3.84 12.32 4.58
N ILE A 256 -4.95 12.98 4.25
CA ILE A 256 -5.00 14.02 3.19
C ILE A 256 -4.03 15.17 3.51
N ALA A 257 -4.10 15.73 4.73
CA ALA A 257 -3.26 16.86 5.13
C ALA A 257 -1.77 16.50 5.16
N ARG A 258 -1.43 15.32 5.71
CA ARG A 258 -0.05 14.82 5.76
C ARG A 258 0.51 14.58 4.36
N THR A 259 -0.25 13.96 3.48
CA THR A 259 0.17 13.71 2.10
C THR A 259 0.37 15.03 1.35
N TRP A 260 -0.54 16.01 1.49
CA TRP A 260 -0.33 17.35 0.90
C TRP A 260 0.93 18.04 1.42
N ALA A 261 1.15 18.05 2.74
CA ALA A 261 2.33 18.69 3.34
C ALA A 261 3.64 18.07 2.81
N LEU A 262 3.73 16.75 2.75
CA LEU A 262 4.90 16.03 2.24
C LEU A 262 5.08 16.26 0.73
N LEU A 263 4.00 16.32 -0.03
CA LEU A 263 4.03 16.50 -1.49
C LEU A 263 4.45 17.92 -1.89
N ILE A 264 3.95 18.94 -1.18
CA ILE A 264 4.37 20.33 -1.36
C ILE A 264 5.85 20.48 -1.02
N ALA A 265 6.29 19.94 0.12
CA ALA A 265 7.70 19.96 0.51
C ALA A 265 8.58 19.26 -0.54
N ALA A 266 8.20 18.07 -1.02
CA ALA A 266 8.93 17.37 -2.06
C ALA A 266 9.01 18.17 -3.37
N THR A 267 7.91 18.81 -3.77
CA THR A 267 7.86 19.64 -4.99
C THR A 267 8.79 20.84 -4.90
N ILE A 268 8.84 21.50 -3.73
CA ILE A 268 9.75 22.63 -3.49
C ILE A 268 11.21 22.18 -3.60
N LEU A 269 11.57 21.01 -3.05
CA LEU A 269 12.94 20.49 -3.10
C LEU A 269 13.34 19.95 -4.48
N LEU A 270 12.37 19.52 -5.29
CA LEU A 270 12.64 19.03 -6.64
C LEU A 270 13.15 20.15 -7.58
N PHE A 271 12.73 21.39 -7.35
CA PHE A 271 13.19 22.53 -8.15
C PHE A 271 14.71 22.79 -8.05
N PRO A 272 15.30 23.04 -6.86
CA PRO A 272 16.75 23.21 -6.73
C PRO A 272 17.51 21.94 -7.10
N ALA A 273 16.95 20.74 -6.87
CA ALA A 273 17.57 19.47 -7.27
C ALA A 273 17.83 19.36 -8.78
N ASN A 274 17.01 19.99 -9.63
CA ASN A 274 17.17 19.94 -11.09
C ASN A 274 18.03 21.08 -11.66
N ILE A 275 18.19 22.17 -10.91
CA ILE A 275 18.90 23.38 -11.39
C ILE A 275 20.35 23.40 -10.89
N LEU A 276 20.60 22.92 -9.67
CA LEU A 276 21.93 22.91 -9.07
C LEU A 276 22.78 21.75 -9.63
N PRO A 277 24.11 21.86 -9.58
CA PRO A 277 25.00 20.79 -10.02
C PRO A 277 24.89 19.58 -9.09
N ILE A 278 24.73 18.39 -9.68
CA ILE A 278 24.60 17.13 -8.96
C ILE A 278 25.95 16.44 -8.75
N MET A 279 26.89 16.68 -9.67
CA MET A 279 28.27 16.21 -9.56
C MET A 279 29.20 17.22 -10.23
N THR A 280 30.39 17.39 -9.66
CA THR A 280 31.49 18.12 -10.27
C THR A 280 32.62 17.15 -10.52
N VAL A 281 32.98 16.98 -11.79
CA VAL A 281 34.15 16.17 -12.16
C VAL A 281 35.33 17.12 -12.24
N THR A 282 36.33 16.93 -11.39
CA THR A 282 37.57 17.70 -11.45
C THR A 282 38.67 16.88 -12.10
N GLN A 283 39.25 17.40 -13.18
CA GLN A 283 40.42 16.84 -13.86
C GLN A 283 41.51 17.92 -13.90
N LEU A 284 42.72 17.62 -13.43
CA LEU A 284 43.85 18.56 -13.38
C LEU A 284 43.52 19.94 -12.77
N GLY A 285 42.64 19.98 -11.76
CA GLY A 285 42.27 21.20 -11.03
C GLY A 285 41.22 22.08 -11.72
N GLN A 286 40.69 21.69 -12.88
CA GLN A 286 39.49 22.31 -13.46
C GLN A 286 38.27 21.44 -13.18
N GLY A 287 37.26 22.01 -12.54
CA GLY A 287 35.98 21.34 -12.27
C GLY A 287 34.93 21.77 -13.27
N GLU A 288 34.28 20.81 -13.93
CA GLU A 288 33.09 21.06 -14.75
C GLU A 288 31.84 20.62 -13.98
N PRO A 289 31.10 21.55 -13.34
CA PRO A 289 29.88 21.22 -12.64
C PRO A 289 28.79 20.81 -13.64
N SER A 290 28.18 19.65 -13.41
CA SER A 290 27.13 19.10 -14.27
C SER A 290 25.81 18.97 -13.51
N THR A 291 24.72 19.48 -14.08
CA THR A 291 23.36 19.18 -13.64
C THR A 291 22.91 17.81 -14.18
N ILE A 292 21.80 17.28 -13.68
CA ILE A 292 21.22 16.02 -14.20
C ILE A 292 20.97 16.13 -15.71
N LEU A 293 20.34 17.22 -16.16
CA LEU A 293 20.01 17.43 -17.56
C LEU A 293 21.25 17.67 -18.43
N ALA A 294 22.23 18.43 -17.93
CA ALA A 294 23.49 18.63 -18.62
C ALA A 294 24.27 17.30 -18.77
N GLY A 295 24.23 16.44 -17.75
CA GLY A 295 24.81 15.10 -17.81
C GLY A 295 24.15 14.22 -18.88
N VAL A 296 22.82 14.26 -18.99
CA VAL A 296 22.07 13.57 -20.04
C VAL A 296 22.47 14.09 -21.43
N GLU A 297 22.55 15.40 -21.62
CA GLU A 297 22.96 16.02 -22.88
C GLU A 297 24.39 15.61 -23.28
N HIS A 298 25.32 15.61 -22.32
CA HIS A 298 26.71 15.20 -22.54
C HIS A 298 26.80 13.73 -22.98
N LEU A 299 26.07 12.83 -22.31
CA LEU A 299 26.01 11.41 -22.68
C LEU A 299 25.45 11.18 -24.09
N ILE A 300 24.40 11.93 -24.47
CA ILE A 300 23.80 11.83 -25.81
C ILE A 300 24.80 12.33 -26.87
N LYS A 301 25.48 13.45 -26.62
CA LYS A 301 26.51 13.99 -27.54
C LYS A 301 27.72 13.07 -27.68
N ALA A 302 28.07 12.34 -26.62
CA ALA A 302 29.14 11.33 -26.63
C ALA A 302 28.76 10.03 -27.40
N GLY A 303 27.56 9.95 -27.98
CA GLY A 303 27.07 8.78 -28.72
C GLY A 303 26.42 7.70 -27.85
N MET A 304 26.44 7.86 -26.52
CA MET A 304 25.86 6.93 -25.54
C MET A 304 24.39 7.28 -25.22
N TRP A 305 23.58 7.50 -26.25
CA TRP A 305 22.21 8.01 -26.08
C TRP A 305 21.31 7.08 -25.23
N HIS A 306 21.56 5.77 -25.24
CA HIS A 306 20.84 4.80 -24.40
C HIS A 306 21.04 5.07 -22.90
N LEU A 307 22.27 5.38 -22.47
CA LEU A 307 22.58 5.69 -21.07
C LEU A 307 21.96 7.03 -20.65
N GLY A 308 22.04 8.03 -21.54
CA GLY A 308 21.39 9.33 -21.31
C GLY A 308 19.88 9.19 -21.10
N LEU A 309 19.22 8.33 -21.89
CA LEU A 309 17.78 8.06 -21.75
C LEU A 309 17.45 7.36 -20.42
N ILE A 310 18.25 6.37 -20.01
CA ILE A 310 18.07 5.69 -18.71
C ILE A 310 18.12 6.70 -17.56
N VAL A 311 19.14 7.57 -17.53
CA VAL A 311 19.28 8.61 -16.49
C VAL A 311 18.12 9.60 -16.54
N PHE A 312 17.73 10.08 -17.72
CA PHE A 312 16.60 11.02 -17.84
C PHE A 312 15.29 10.43 -17.29
N PHE A 313 14.97 9.20 -17.64
CA PHE A 313 13.76 8.53 -17.19
C PHE A 313 13.80 8.26 -15.67
N ALA A 314 14.93 7.79 -15.14
CA ALA A 314 15.10 7.49 -13.73
C ALA A 314 15.10 8.75 -12.84
N SER A 315 15.82 9.80 -13.24
CA SER A 315 16.05 11.00 -12.41
C SER A 315 14.96 12.05 -12.49
N ILE A 316 14.29 12.19 -13.64
CA ILE A 316 13.34 13.27 -13.86
C ILE A 316 11.93 12.72 -14.02
N MET A 317 11.75 11.80 -14.97
CA MET A 317 10.40 11.35 -15.33
C MET A 317 9.72 10.56 -14.21
N VAL A 318 10.46 9.66 -13.52
CA VAL A 318 9.92 8.86 -12.42
C VAL A 318 9.47 9.72 -11.23
N PRO A 319 10.29 10.63 -10.65
CA PRO A 319 9.84 11.52 -9.57
C PRO A 319 8.68 12.43 -9.98
N VAL A 320 8.73 13.03 -11.17
CA VAL A 320 7.67 13.92 -11.66
C VAL A 320 6.36 13.16 -11.85
N SER A 321 6.40 11.96 -12.47
CA SER A 321 5.22 11.11 -12.65
C SER A 321 4.58 10.72 -11.30
N LYS A 322 5.41 10.38 -10.30
CA LYS A 322 4.96 10.07 -8.94
C LYS A 322 4.29 11.27 -8.28
N LEU A 323 4.88 12.47 -8.39
CA LEU A 323 4.28 13.71 -7.88
C LEU A 323 2.94 14.00 -8.55
N LEU A 324 2.89 14.02 -9.89
CA LEU A 324 1.66 14.29 -10.65
C LEU A 324 0.55 13.31 -10.30
N THR A 325 0.88 12.03 -10.16
CA THR A 325 -0.08 10.99 -9.81
C THR A 325 -0.65 11.19 -8.41
N LEU A 326 0.19 11.47 -7.41
CA LEU A 326 -0.28 11.73 -6.04
C LEU A 326 -1.09 13.03 -5.96
N VAL A 327 -0.69 14.10 -6.67
CA VAL A 327 -1.48 15.34 -6.78
C VAL A 327 -2.86 15.03 -7.37
N PHE A 328 -2.91 14.30 -8.48
CA PHE A 328 -4.15 13.90 -9.13
C PHE A 328 -5.06 13.12 -8.18
N LEU A 329 -4.52 12.11 -7.47
CA LEU A 329 -5.28 11.32 -6.51
C LEU A 329 -5.83 12.18 -5.36
N LEU A 330 -5.04 13.11 -4.82
CA LEU A 330 -5.45 14.03 -3.76
C LEU A 330 -6.50 15.03 -4.21
N LEU A 331 -6.33 15.65 -5.39
CA LEU A 331 -7.32 16.56 -5.97
C LEU A 331 -8.63 15.81 -6.20
N SER A 332 -8.57 14.59 -6.74
CA SER A 332 -9.74 13.76 -6.95
C SER A 332 -10.47 13.40 -5.64
N LEU A 333 -9.75 13.20 -4.53
CA LEU A 333 -10.35 13.08 -3.19
C LEU A 333 -10.95 14.40 -2.70
N HIS A 334 -10.30 15.53 -2.93
CA HIS A 334 -10.75 16.86 -2.50
C HIS A 334 -12.06 17.26 -3.20
N PHE A 335 -12.14 17.00 -4.51
CA PHE A 335 -13.35 17.18 -5.30
C PHE A 335 -14.38 16.05 -5.15
N LYS A 336 -14.13 15.09 -4.25
CA LYS A 336 -15.00 13.91 -3.99
C LYS A 336 -15.43 13.19 -5.26
N SER A 337 -14.53 13.12 -6.24
CA SER A 337 -14.84 12.53 -7.54
C SER A 337 -15.07 11.03 -7.41
N LEU A 338 -16.20 10.55 -7.92
CA LEU A 338 -16.55 9.13 -8.05
C LEU A 338 -16.02 8.51 -9.34
N TRP A 339 -15.26 9.28 -10.13
CA TRP A 339 -14.78 8.81 -11.42
C TRP A 339 -13.76 7.68 -11.26
N ARG A 340 -14.10 6.51 -11.83
CA ARG A 340 -13.28 5.31 -11.99
C ARG A 340 -12.38 4.98 -10.77
N PRO A 341 -12.97 4.61 -9.63
CA PRO A 341 -12.25 4.30 -8.38
C PRO A 341 -11.27 3.12 -8.54
N TYR A 342 -11.62 2.16 -9.41
CA TYR A 342 -10.74 1.04 -9.77
C TYR A 342 -9.45 1.51 -10.44
N ASP A 343 -9.54 2.36 -11.47
CA ASP A 343 -8.38 2.90 -12.19
C ASP A 343 -7.49 3.75 -11.27
N ARG A 344 -8.09 4.55 -10.39
CA ARG A 344 -7.35 5.35 -9.39
C ARG A 344 -6.59 4.47 -8.39
N THR A 345 -7.19 3.37 -7.95
CA THR A 345 -6.53 2.40 -7.06
C THR A 345 -5.37 1.71 -7.78
N ARG A 346 -5.55 1.33 -9.05
CA ARG A 346 -4.50 0.75 -9.87
C ARG A 346 -3.34 1.73 -10.11
N LEU A 347 -3.67 3.00 -10.37
CA LEU A 347 -2.69 4.08 -10.53
C LEU A 347 -1.88 4.29 -9.23
N PHE A 348 -2.54 4.23 -8.07
CA PHE A 348 -1.86 4.27 -6.78
C PHE A 348 -0.90 3.08 -6.59
N ARG A 349 -1.33 1.84 -6.88
CA ARG A 349 -0.45 0.65 -6.81
C ARG A 349 0.78 0.76 -7.71
N MET A 350 0.60 1.25 -8.94
CA MET A 350 1.71 1.47 -9.88
C MET A 350 2.70 2.51 -9.32
N THR A 351 2.19 3.56 -8.67
CA THR A 351 3.01 4.60 -8.04
C THR A 351 3.80 4.07 -6.85
N GLU A 352 3.20 3.19 -6.04
CA GLU A 352 3.87 2.54 -4.91
C GLU A 352 4.99 1.61 -5.39
N MET A 353 4.75 0.84 -6.45
CA MET A 353 5.74 -0.04 -7.07
C MET A 353 6.94 0.72 -7.64
N ILE A 354 6.70 1.84 -8.33
CA ILE A 354 7.75 2.69 -8.91
C ILE A 354 8.50 3.46 -7.80
N GLY A 355 7.89 3.63 -6.62
CA GLY A 355 8.37 4.53 -5.58
C GLY A 355 9.80 4.29 -5.10
N SER A 356 10.24 3.02 -5.01
CA SER A 356 11.60 2.63 -4.60
C SER A 356 12.65 2.88 -5.68
N TRP A 357 12.28 2.82 -6.96
CA TRP A 357 13.17 3.02 -8.12
C TRP A 357 13.64 4.46 -8.26
N SER A 358 12.92 5.41 -7.69
CA SER A 358 13.30 6.82 -7.67
C SER A 358 14.63 7.08 -6.93
N MET A 359 15.16 6.10 -6.20
CA MET A 359 16.41 6.23 -5.44
C MET A 359 17.65 5.67 -6.16
N VAL A 360 17.49 5.09 -7.36
CA VAL A 360 18.61 4.52 -8.15
C VAL A 360 19.76 5.51 -8.29
N ASP A 361 19.47 6.77 -8.64
CA ASP A 361 20.53 7.74 -8.97
C ASP A 361 21.37 8.14 -7.76
N ILE A 362 20.78 8.19 -6.57
CA ILE A 362 21.51 8.46 -5.33
C ILE A 362 22.52 7.33 -5.06
N PHE A 363 22.12 6.08 -5.30
CA PHE A 363 23.03 4.95 -5.19
C PHE A 363 24.13 5.00 -6.26
N VAL A 364 23.80 5.37 -7.50
CA VAL A 364 24.79 5.51 -8.58
C VAL A 364 25.84 6.56 -8.21
N ILE A 365 25.43 7.71 -7.67
CA ILE A 365 26.36 8.76 -7.21
C ILE A 365 27.30 8.23 -6.13
N GLY A 366 26.78 7.52 -5.11
CA GLY A 366 27.61 6.96 -4.05
C GLY A 366 28.65 5.97 -4.54
N ILE A 367 28.25 5.06 -5.44
CA ILE A 367 29.16 4.06 -6.02
C ILE A 367 30.21 4.73 -6.91
N LEU A 368 29.82 5.66 -7.78
CA LEU A 368 30.77 6.39 -8.63
C LEU A 368 31.76 7.23 -7.81
N THR A 369 31.29 7.85 -6.72
CA THR A 369 32.15 8.61 -5.81
C THR A 369 33.19 7.70 -5.17
N SER A 370 32.79 6.51 -4.70
CA SER A 370 33.72 5.51 -4.15
C SER A 370 34.74 5.03 -5.18
N LEU A 371 34.30 4.72 -6.41
CA LEU A 371 35.16 4.13 -7.43
C LEU A 371 36.14 5.13 -8.05
N VAL A 372 35.75 6.39 -8.21
CA VAL A 372 36.58 7.40 -8.89
C VAL A 372 37.49 8.15 -7.92
N SER A 373 37.08 8.37 -6.66
CA SER A 373 37.93 9.05 -5.66
C SER A 373 39.17 8.24 -5.27
N MET A 374 39.24 6.97 -5.67
CA MET A 374 40.35 6.06 -5.41
C MET A 374 41.48 6.20 -6.46
N ASP A 375 41.26 6.93 -7.56
CA ASP A 375 42.26 7.15 -8.62
C ASP A 375 42.74 8.61 -8.66
N ALA A 376 44.04 8.82 -8.84
CA ALA A 376 44.70 10.12 -8.64
C ALA A 376 44.50 11.14 -9.78
N LEU A 377 43.75 10.76 -10.83
CA LEU A 377 43.64 11.53 -12.08
C LEU A 377 42.30 12.27 -12.22
N ALA A 378 41.25 11.84 -11.54
CA ALA A 378 39.94 12.48 -11.54
C ALA A 378 39.24 12.29 -10.20
N SER A 379 38.59 13.33 -9.67
CA SER A 379 37.71 13.18 -8.51
C SER A 379 36.29 13.60 -8.88
N ILE A 380 35.32 12.84 -8.37
CA ILE A 380 33.90 13.14 -8.51
C ILE A 380 33.41 13.62 -7.15
N GLU A 381 33.19 14.91 -7.04
CA GLU A 381 32.59 15.49 -5.85
C GLU A 381 31.09 15.59 -6.06
N PRO A 382 30.27 14.91 -5.24
CA PRO A 382 28.83 15.03 -5.34
C PRO A 382 28.39 16.43 -4.86
N GLY A 383 27.45 17.02 -5.61
CA GLY A 383 26.99 18.38 -5.41
C GLY A 383 25.76 18.47 -4.52
N ILE A 384 25.46 19.68 -4.01
CA ILE A 384 24.33 19.93 -3.11
C ILE A 384 22.96 19.56 -3.72
N ALA A 385 22.85 19.50 -5.05
CA ALA A 385 21.63 19.05 -5.73
C ALA A 385 21.27 17.61 -5.35
N ALA A 386 22.26 16.75 -5.08
CA ALA A 386 22.03 15.37 -4.68
C ALA A 386 21.30 15.28 -3.33
N SER A 387 21.59 16.17 -2.38
CA SER A 387 20.88 16.26 -1.10
C SER A 387 19.42 16.68 -1.27
N TYR A 388 19.17 17.70 -2.10
CA TYR A 388 17.81 18.14 -2.43
C TYR A 388 17.02 17.04 -3.16
N PHE A 389 17.68 16.33 -4.08
CA PHE A 389 17.09 15.22 -4.80
C PHE A 389 16.72 14.08 -3.84
N ALA A 390 17.68 13.62 -3.03
CA ALA A 390 17.47 12.58 -2.02
C ALA A 390 16.31 12.92 -1.07
N ALA A 391 16.29 14.14 -0.54
CA ALA A 391 15.20 14.60 0.33
C ALA A 391 13.84 14.60 -0.39
N SER A 392 13.77 15.06 -1.65
CA SER A 392 12.53 15.01 -2.44
C SER A 392 12.02 13.58 -2.64
N VAL A 393 12.91 12.62 -2.92
CA VAL A 393 12.58 11.21 -3.11
C VAL A 393 12.06 10.60 -1.82
N VAL A 394 12.75 10.81 -0.70
CA VAL A 394 12.32 10.33 0.63
C VAL A 394 10.94 10.91 0.99
N LEU A 395 10.72 12.21 0.79
CA LEU A 395 9.43 12.84 1.06
C LEU A 395 8.31 12.28 0.17
N THR A 396 8.55 12.02 -1.12
CA THR A 396 7.54 11.40 -1.99
C THR A 396 7.19 9.97 -1.57
N MET A 397 8.16 9.23 -1.03
CA MET A 397 7.94 7.89 -0.49
C MET A 397 7.11 7.94 0.80
N MET A 398 7.44 8.85 1.72
CA MET A 398 6.63 9.09 2.92
C MET A 398 5.22 9.61 2.59
N ALA A 399 5.07 10.41 1.52
CA ALA A 399 3.77 10.90 1.06
C ALA A 399 2.88 9.75 0.60
N ALA A 400 3.41 8.83 -0.22
CA ALA A 400 2.71 7.63 -0.66
C ALA A 400 2.31 6.74 0.52
N GLN A 401 3.20 6.53 1.49
CA GLN A 401 2.90 5.76 2.71
C GLN A 401 1.84 6.44 3.60
N SER A 402 1.76 7.77 3.59
CA SER A 402 0.78 8.54 4.36
C SER A 402 -0.61 8.54 3.70
N PHE A 403 -0.70 8.32 2.39
CA PHE A 403 -1.95 8.22 1.65
C PHE A 403 -2.72 6.95 2.05
N ASP A 404 -4.04 7.06 2.20
CA ASP A 404 -4.94 5.93 2.49
C ASP A 404 -5.80 5.65 1.26
N PRO A 405 -5.52 4.57 0.49
CA PRO A 405 -6.27 4.27 -0.74
C PRO A 405 -7.76 4.00 -0.49
N ARG A 406 -8.16 3.65 0.74
CA ARG A 406 -9.58 3.42 1.09
C ARG A 406 -10.42 4.68 0.92
N LEU A 407 -9.82 5.87 1.06
CA LEU A 407 -10.50 7.15 0.86
C LEU A 407 -11.03 7.32 -0.57
N ILE A 408 -10.41 6.67 -1.57
CA ILE A 408 -10.88 6.70 -2.97
C ILE A 408 -12.28 6.12 -3.08
N TRP A 409 -12.60 5.16 -2.22
CA TRP A 409 -13.82 4.38 -2.31
C TRP A 409 -14.93 4.85 -1.36
N ASP A 410 -14.62 5.73 -0.40
CA ASP A 410 -15.58 6.22 0.59
C ASP A 410 -16.74 7.04 0.00
N GLY A 411 -16.56 7.58 -1.21
CA GLY A 411 -17.61 8.33 -1.92
C GLY A 411 -18.72 7.45 -2.46
N ILE A 412 -18.41 6.23 -2.93
CA ILE A 412 -19.36 5.36 -3.65
C ILE A 412 -20.51 4.92 -2.74
N ASP A 413 -20.21 4.67 -1.47
CA ASP A 413 -21.18 4.15 -0.52
C ASP A 413 -22.14 5.24 0.01
N ARG A 414 -21.81 6.53 -0.18
CA ARG A 414 -22.68 7.64 0.24
C ARG A 414 -23.81 7.92 -0.75
N ASP A 415 -23.58 7.64 -2.03
CA ASP A 415 -24.53 7.96 -3.09
C ASP A 415 -25.40 6.75 -3.50
N GLY A 416 -25.31 5.65 -2.74
CA GLY A 416 -26.22 4.49 -2.89
C GLY A 416 -26.09 3.75 -4.22
N ILE A 417 -24.96 3.88 -4.92
CA ILE A 417 -24.75 3.19 -6.20
C ILE A 417 -24.43 1.72 -5.91
N ASP A 418 -25.48 0.88 -5.99
CA ASP A 418 -25.34 -0.57 -5.99
C ASP A 418 -24.49 -1.05 -7.16
N ARG A 419 -23.83 -2.19 -6.94
CA ARG A 419 -22.76 -2.75 -7.76
C ARG A 419 -23.15 -3.01 -9.23
N ASP A 420 -24.44 -3.03 -9.53
CA ASP A 420 -24.98 -3.23 -10.88
C ASP A 420 -24.70 -2.04 -11.82
N GLY A 421 -24.27 -0.88 -11.30
CA GLY A 421 -23.83 0.27 -12.10
C GLY A 421 -22.34 0.27 -12.50
N ILE A 422 -21.55 -0.73 -12.10
CA ILE A 422 -20.13 -0.84 -12.43
C ILE A 422 -19.91 -2.10 -13.26
N GLU A 423 -20.40 -2.08 -14.50
CA GLU A 423 -20.19 -3.19 -15.42
C GLU A 423 -18.70 -3.37 -15.76
N ARG A 424 -18.29 -4.63 -15.66
CA ARG A 424 -16.98 -5.17 -16.02
C ARG A 424 -17.08 -5.45 -17.52
N ASP A 425 -16.41 -4.63 -18.33
CA ASP A 425 -16.30 -4.72 -19.79
C ASP A 425 -17.49 -4.16 -20.60
N GLY A 426 -17.50 -2.83 -20.76
CA GLY A 426 -18.20 -2.15 -21.84
C GLY A 426 -17.22 -1.29 -22.63
N ILE A 427 -16.61 -1.82 -23.69
CA ILE A 427 -16.16 -0.98 -24.80
C ILE A 427 -17.43 -0.60 -25.56
N GLU A 428 -18.18 0.36 -25.03
CA GLU A 428 -19.11 1.13 -25.85
C GLU A 428 -18.42 2.44 -26.21
N ARG A 429 -17.90 2.46 -27.45
CA ARG A 429 -17.82 3.70 -28.20
C ARG A 429 -19.26 4.19 -28.33
N ASP A 430 -19.50 5.37 -27.76
CA ASP A 430 -20.73 6.17 -27.85
C ASP A 430 -21.50 6.22 -26.52
N GLY A 431 -21.00 7.09 -25.65
CA GLY A 431 -21.63 7.48 -24.38
C GLY A 431 -20.96 8.72 -23.83
N ILE A 432 -20.76 9.75 -24.67
CA ILE A 432 -20.54 11.11 -24.18
C ILE A 432 -21.93 11.63 -23.81
N ASP A 433 -22.34 11.46 -22.56
CA ASP A 433 -23.32 12.39 -22.00
C ASP A 433 -22.59 13.69 -21.66
N ARG A 434 -23.00 14.72 -22.39
CA ARG A 434 -22.41 16.06 -22.40
C ARG A 434 -22.94 16.94 -21.27
N ASP A 435 -23.79 16.43 -20.40
CA ASP A 435 -24.53 17.25 -19.44
C ASP A 435 -24.20 16.83 -18.00
N GLY A 436 -23.23 17.55 -17.44
CA GLY A 436 -22.91 17.53 -16.01
C GLY A 436 -22.13 18.77 -15.57
N ILE A 437 -22.14 19.82 -16.39
CA ILE A 437 -21.75 21.17 -15.96
C ILE A 437 -23.05 21.94 -15.77
N ASP A 438 -23.65 21.82 -14.58
CA ASP A 438 -24.48 22.91 -14.08
C ASP A 438 -23.57 23.83 -13.26
N ARG A 439 -23.03 24.80 -14.01
CA ARG A 439 -22.86 26.16 -13.51
C ARG A 439 -24.26 26.66 -13.17
N ASP A 440 -24.51 26.91 -11.89
CA ASP A 440 -24.99 28.21 -11.42
C ASP A 440 -25.27 28.10 -9.91
N GLY A 441 -24.36 28.72 -9.14
CA GLY A 441 -24.83 29.46 -7.98
C GLY A 441 -25.22 30.84 -8.49
N ILE A 442 -26.49 31.22 -8.35
CA ILE A 442 -26.99 32.58 -8.13
C ILE A 442 -28.42 32.45 -7.56
N GLU A 443 -28.54 32.92 -6.31
CA GLU A 443 -29.61 33.71 -5.69
C GLU A 443 -31.09 33.42 -6.05
N ARG A 444 -31.91 33.07 -5.04
CA ARG A 444 -32.69 33.97 -4.16
C ARG A 444 -33.91 34.59 -4.89
N ASP A 445 -35.03 34.49 -4.18
CA ASP A 445 -36.33 35.13 -4.41
C ASP A 445 -37.33 34.38 -5.30
N GLY A 446 -38.54 34.15 -4.75
CA GLY A 446 -39.69 33.67 -5.50
C GLY A 446 -40.69 32.83 -4.70
N ILE A 447 -41.40 33.44 -3.75
CA ILE A 447 -42.72 32.96 -3.34
C ILE A 447 -43.71 33.31 -4.46
N ASP A 448 -44.44 32.35 -5.02
CA ASP A 448 -45.90 32.35 -5.33
C ASP A 448 -46.24 31.17 -6.25
N ARG A 449 -47.11 30.25 -5.81
CA ARG A 449 -48.57 30.12 -6.05
C ARG A 449 -48.95 29.53 -7.42
N ASP A 450 -49.73 28.47 -7.32
CA ASP A 450 -50.55 27.78 -8.32
C ASP A 450 -49.86 26.70 -9.18
N GLY A 451 -50.36 25.46 -8.99
CA GLY A 451 -49.98 24.29 -9.78
C GLY A 451 -50.28 22.96 -9.08
N ILE A 452 -51.47 22.81 -8.50
CA ILE A 452 -52.00 21.47 -8.20
C ILE A 452 -52.57 20.91 -9.50
N ASP A 453 -52.00 19.82 -9.98
CA ASP A 453 -52.69 18.74 -10.71
C ASP A 453 -52.00 17.43 -10.27
N ARG A 454 -52.61 16.64 -9.38
CA ARG A 454 -53.56 15.54 -9.66
C ARG A 454 -53.12 14.68 -10.85
N ASP A 455 -52.44 13.58 -10.56
CA ASP A 455 -52.89 12.21 -10.88
C ASP A 455 -51.86 11.17 -10.40
N GLY A 456 -52.35 10.06 -9.84
CA GLY A 456 -51.51 8.89 -9.55
C GLY A 456 -51.64 8.26 -8.15
N ILE A 457 -52.83 8.24 -7.53
CA ILE A 457 -53.12 7.25 -6.48
C ILE A 457 -54.34 6.46 -6.92
N ASP A 458 -54.08 5.23 -7.35
CA ASP A 458 -55.04 4.23 -7.80
C ASP A 458 -55.89 3.78 -6.59
N ARG A 459 -57.10 4.35 -6.46
CA ARG A 459 -57.98 4.13 -5.29
C ARG A 459 -58.57 2.72 -5.24
N ASP A 460 -58.60 2.00 -6.36
CA ASP A 460 -59.25 0.70 -6.46
C ASP A 460 -58.48 -0.40 -5.70
N LYS A 461 -57.15 -0.26 -5.56
CA LYS A 461 -56.31 -1.23 -4.82
C LYS A 461 -56.37 -1.08 -3.30
N ILE A 462 -56.80 0.07 -2.80
CA ILE A 462 -56.91 0.33 -1.35
C ILE A 462 -58.23 -0.23 -0.81
N ASP A 463 -59.28 -0.27 -1.64
CA ASP A 463 -60.58 -0.79 -1.24
C ASP A 463 -60.63 -2.33 -1.31
N GLU A 464 -59.91 -2.98 -2.23
CA GLU A 464 -59.73 -4.45 -2.26
C GLU A 464 -58.94 -4.97 -1.04
N ALA A 465 -57.89 -4.24 -0.62
CA ALA A 465 -57.11 -4.62 0.56
C ALA A 465 -57.91 -4.51 1.87
N LYS A 466 -58.82 -3.52 1.97
CA LYS A 466 -59.69 -3.33 3.15
C LYS A 466 -60.90 -4.27 3.19
N ALA A 467 -61.29 -4.84 2.05
CA ALA A 467 -62.34 -5.87 2.00
C ALA A 467 -61.82 -7.23 2.49
N GLN A 468 -60.61 -7.62 2.10
CA GLN A 468 -59.98 -8.87 2.53
C GLN A 468 -59.62 -8.88 4.03
N GLU A 469 -59.24 -7.74 4.59
CA GLU A 469 -58.95 -7.62 6.02
C GLU A 469 -60.22 -7.68 6.90
N ARG A 470 -61.39 -7.32 6.35
CA ARG A 470 -62.70 -7.42 7.04
C ARG A 470 -63.29 -8.82 7.02
N GLU A 471 -63.06 -9.61 5.97
CA GLU A 471 -63.51 -11.02 5.93
C GLU A 471 -62.71 -11.90 6.91
N HIS A 472 -61.39 -11.67 7.05
CA HIS A 472 -60.54 -12.43 7.97
C HIS A 472 -60.80 -12.15 9.46
N LEU A 473 -61.36 -10.98 9.80
CA LEU A 473 -61.74 -10.62 11.17
C LEU A 473 -63.10 -11.21 11.58
N ASN A 474 -64.04 -11.38 10.64
CA ASN A 474 -65.36 -11.95 10.94
C ASN A 474 -65.33 -13.47 11.13
N GLU A 475 -64.46 -14.21 10.42
CA GLU A 475 -64.33 -15.67 10.59
C GLU A 475 -63.72 -16.06 11.96
N HIS A 476 -62.94 -15.17 12.57
CA HIS A 476 -62.34 -15.38 13.90
C HIS A 476 -63.30 -15.11 15.06
N GLU A 477 -64.34 -14.28 14.87
CA GLU A 477 -65.37 -14.04 15.90
C GLU A 477 -66.47 -15.12 15.90
N GLU A 478 -66.82 -15.71 14.75
CA GLU A 478 -67.81 -16.81 14.69
C GLU A 478 -67.29 -18.12 15.32
N THR A 479 -66.00 -18.46 15.14
CA THR A 479 -65.40 -19.67 15.74
C THR A 479 -65.21 -19.59 17.25
N SER A 480 -65.15 -18.37 17.83
CA SER A 480 -65.08 -18.17 19.29
C SER A 480 -66.45 -18.19 19.97
N GLY A 481 -67.52 -17.81 19.25
CA GLY A 481 -68.90 -17.83 19.75
C GLY A 481 -69.49 -19.24 19.91
N GLU A 482 -69.17 -20.16 19.00
CA GLU A 482 -69.71 -21.54 19.03
C GLU A 482 -69.06 -22.43 20.11
N GLN A 483 -67.82 -22.13 20.54
CA GLN A 483 -67.17 -22.87 21.64
C GLN A 483 -67.71 -22.51 23.03
N LEU A 484 -68.30 -21.32 23.20
CA LEU A 484 -68.87 -20.85 24.47
C LEU A 484 -70.31 -21.36 24.73
N LEU A 485 -71.05 -21.75 23.69
CA LEU A 485 -72.43 -22.27 23.81
C LEU A 485 -72.50 -23.79 24.10
N MET A 486 -71.42 -24.55 23.87
CA MET A 486 -71.35 -25.99 24.16
C MET A 486 -71.00 -26.34 25.63
N GLN A 487 -70.65 -25.37 26.48
CA GLN A 487 -70.26 -25.61 27.89
C GLN A 487 -71.38 -25.40 28.94
N GLN A 488 -72.61 -25.01 28.55
CA GLN A 488 -73.68 -24.69 29.52
C GLN A 488 -74.72 -25.80 29.79
N HIS A 489 -74.62 -26.99 29.19
CA HIS A 489 -75.53 -28.11 29.48
C HIS A 489 -74.78 -29.41 29.79
N GLY A 490 -74.40 -29.59 31.07
CA GLY A 490 -74.00 -30.87 31.65
C GLY A 490 -74.88 -31.21 32.87
N PRO A 491 -75.33 -32.46 33.04
CA PRO A 491 -76.25 -32.84 34.10
C PRO A 491 -75.55 -32.95 35.47
N ARG A 492 -76.35 -32.65 36.49
CA ARG A 492 -76.11 -32.75 37.92
C ARG A 492 -75.63 -34.14 38.40
N SER A 493 -74.63 -34.09 39.27
CA SER A 493 -74.44 -34.86 40.52
C SER A 493 -74.97 -36.29 40.63
N GLU A 494 -74.08 -37.21 41.02
CA GLU A 494 -74.31 -38.01 42.24
C GLU A 494 -73.01 -38.55 42.83
N GLN A 495 -72.87 -38.33 44.14
CA GLN A 495 -71.82 -38.82 45.04
C GLN A 495 -72.17 -40.24 45.53
N SER A 496 -71.17 -41.11 45.72
CA SER A 496 -71.01 -41.97 46.92
C SER A 496 -69.70 -42.76 46.78
N HIS A 497 -68.71 -42.53 47.64
CA HIS A 497 -68.36 -43.33 48.83
C HIS A 497 -67.87 -44.76 48.54
N GLY A 498 -66.64 -45.03 49.00
CA GLY A 498 -66.03 -46.36 49.06
C GLY A 498 -64.54 -46.30 48.83
#